data_AF-A0A4Z0VB91-F1
#
_entry.id   AF-A0A4Z0VB91-F1
#
_cell.length_a   1.000
_cell.length_b   1.000
_cell.length_c   1.000
_cell.angle_alpha   90.00
_cell.angle_beta   90.00
_cell.angle_gamma   90.00
#
_symmetry.space_group_name_H-M   'P 1'
#
loop_
_entity.id
_entity.type
_entity.pdbx_description
1 polymer ?
#
loop_
_entity_poly.entity_id
_entity_poly.type
_entity_poly.pdbx_seq_one_letter_code
_entity_poly.pdbx_strand_id
1 'polypeptide(L)'
;MKKRILTLFVVALAGVIAISAQGRRGLRINEVMIANDSTSVVDDFGRYNAWVELFNSTFGPLEISSVFLTNDPSKPTLYPVPLGDVNTEIPPRQHILFWADGQPNKGTFHTNFVFVPGKDNYIAIYDADGKSLIDEITVPGDLKPGQTYARKVDGEGGVNDVDAWEVRDGSEEKYITPSSNNVIKSTNLKVDMFAEQDENGFGMAIMAMCIVFTALLVLALCFNIINKIGARISTKRKEKALADTLPEVVSEGRPDNDTGEVIAAISMALHDHLDAHDRESTVLTINKVRRAYSPWSSKIYSLRELPRR
;
A
#
# COMPACT_ATOMS: atom_id res chain seq x y z
N MET A 1 -5.19 -8.08 -29.55
CA MET A 1 -4.27 -7.70 -28.44
C MET A 1 -4.80 -6.53 -27.60
N LYS A 2 -5.24 -5.42 -28.21
CA LYS A 2 -5.82 -4.27 -27.48
C LYS A 2 -7.00 -4.62 -26.54
N LYS A 3 -7.94 -5.46 -26.98
CA LYS A 3 -9.09 -5.89 -26.15
C LYS A 3 -8.71 -6.74 -24.93
N ARG A 4 -7.68 -7.58 -25.03
CA ARG A 4 -7.23 -8.47 -23.93
C ARG A 4 -6.45 -7.72 -22.84
N ILE A 5 -5.64 -6.73 -23.25
CA ILE A 5 -4.94 -5.82 -22.33
C ILE A 5 -5.95 -4.92 -21.63
N LEU A 6 -6.95 -4.41 -22.36
CA LEU A 6 -8.04 -3.62 -21.77
C LEU A 6 -8.84 -4.43 -20.74
N THR A 7 -9.17 -5.70 -21.00
CA THR A 7 -9.85 -6.55 -20.00
C THR A 7 -8.97 -6.84 -18.78
N LEU A 8 -7.66 -7.05 -18.94
CA LEU A 8 -6.75 -7.25 -17.79
C LEU A 8 -6.62 -5.98 -16.94
N PHE A 9 -6.58 -4.81 -17.58
CA PHE A 9 -6.56 -3.52 -16.89
C PHE A 9 -7.90 -3.23 -16.19
N VAL A 10 -9.02 -3.59 -16.80
CA VAL A 10 -10.36 -3.44 -16.20
C VAL A 10 -10.55 -4.42 -15.03
N VAL A 11 -10.03 -5.64 -15.10
CA VAL A 11 -10.06 -6.60 -13.97
C VAL A 11 -9.14 -6.15 -12.83
N ALA A 12 -7.96 -5.60 -13.13
CA ALA A 12 -7.08 -5.01 -12.13
C ALA A 12 -7.67 -3.75 -11.48
N LEU A 13 -8.40 -2.94 -12.25
CA LEU A 13 -9.07 -1.73 -11.75
C LEU A 13 -10.35 -2.07 -10.96
N ALA A 14 -11.08 -3.13 -11.35
CA ALA A 14 -12.26 -3.61 -10.62
C ALA A 14 -11.90 -4.19 -9.23
N GLY A 15 -10.66 -4.64 -9.03
CA GLY A 15 -10.16 -5.08 -7.72
C GLY A 15 -9.92 -3.95 -6.71
N VAL A 16 -9.98 -2.68 -7.12
CA VAL A 16 -9.63 -1.51 -6.29
C VAL A 16 -10.86 -0.71 -5.82
N ILE A 17 -12.08 -1.03 -6.28
CA ILE A 17 -13.26 -0.16 -6.05
C ILE A 17 -14.02 -0.49 -4.73
N ALA A 18 -13.50 -1.39 -3.90
CA ALA A 18 -14.06 -1.60 -2.55
C ALA A 18 -13.31 -0.79 -1.48
N ILE A 19 -13.05 0.50 -1.74
CA ILE A 19 -12.76 1.43 -0.64
C ILE A 19 -14.11 1.81 -0.07
N SER A 20 -14.60 1.00 0.87
CA SER A 20 -15.66 1.42 1.77
C SER A 20 -15.17 2.69 2.47
N ALA A 21 -15.73 3.84 2.12
CA ALA A 21 -15.58 5.05 2.92
C ALA A 21 -16.02 4.68 4.34
N GLN A 22 -15.07 4.64 5.28
CA GLN A 22 -15.37 4.48 6.71
C GLN A 22 -16.11 5.75 7.13
N GLY A 23 -17.44 5.70 7.07
CA GLY A 23 -18.30 6.79 7.50
C GLY A 23 -18.38 6.86 9.02
N ARG A 24 -18.90 7.98 9.54
CA ARG A 24 -19.18 8.20 10.97
C ARG A 24 -20.12 7.18 11.62
N ARG A 25 -20.66 6.23 10.86
CA ARG A 25 -21.40 5.06 11.36
C ARG A 25 -20.61 4.17 12.32
N GLY A 26 -19.28 4.29 12.34
CA GLY A 26 -18.45 3.61 13.34
C GLY A 26 -18.34 4.35 14.68
N LEU A 27 -18.91 5.54 14.82
CA LEU A 27 -19.00 6.22 16.11
C LEU A 27 -20.08 5.53 16.94
N ARG A 28 -19.76 5.15 18.18
CA ARG A 28 -20.66 4.45 19.09
C ARG A 28 -20.68 5.13 20.45
N ILE A 29 -21.83 5.12 21.11
CA ILE A 29 -21.92 5.44 22.54
C ILE A 29 -21.38 4.21 23.28
N ASN A 30 -20.41 4.38 24.18
CA ASN A 30 -19.71 3.26 24.81
C ASN A 30 -20.06 3.09 26.28
N GLU A 31 -20.06 4.18 27.03
CA GLU A 31 -20.33 4.19 28.46
C GLU A 31 -20.98 5.52 28.88
N VAL A 32 -21.92 5.49 29.81
CA VAL A 32 -22.65 6.68 30.28
C VAL A 32 -22.73 6.68 31.80
N MET A 33 -22.34 7.79 32.41
CA MET A 33 -22.51 8.05 33.84
C MET A 33 -23.52 9.18 34.03
N ILE A 34 -24.62 8.90 34.72
CA ILE A 34 -25.71 9.88 34.97
C ILE A 34 -25.42 10.75 36.20
N ALA A 35 -24.82 10.17 37.24
CA ALA A 35 -24.50 10.86 38.48
C ALA A 35 -23.13 10.41 38.98
N ASN A 36 -22.16 11.32 38.95
CA ASN A 36 -20.81 11.07 39.43
C ASN A 36 -20.73 11.45 40.92
N ASP A 37 -20.38 10.49 41.77
CA ASP A 37 -20.30 10.63 43.22
C ASP A 37 -18.86 10.83 43.72
N SER A 38 -17.98 11.31 42.85
CA SER A 38 -16.55 11.51 43.11
C SER A 38 -15.69 10.23 43.08
N THR A 39 -16.25 9.11 42.61
CA THR A 39 -15.52 7.85 42.44
C THR A 39 -14.89 7.68 41.05
N SER A 40 -15.31 8.50 40.08
CA SER A 40 -14.90 8.40 38.68
C SER A 40 -14.07 9.61 38.23
N VAL A 41 -14.04 9.89 36.92
CA VAL A 41 -13.28 10.98 36.32
C VAL A 41 -13.79 12.37 36.73
N VAL A 42 -12.87 13.32 36.72
CA VAL A 42 -13.09 14.73 37.01
C VAL A 42 -12.88 15.55 35.74
N ASP A 43 -13.68 16.60 35.54
CA ASP A 43 -13.49 17.53 34.42
C ASP A 43 -12.24 18.41 34.61
N ASP A 44 -11.87 19.14 33.56
CA ASP A 44 -10.72 20.07 33.56
C ASP A 44 -10.87 21.23 34.57
N PHE A 45 -12.05 21.37 35.17
CA PHE A 45 -12.40 22.38 36.17
C PHE A 45 -12.51 21.80 37.59
N GLY A 46 -12.12 20.55 37.80
CA GLY A 46 -12.15 19.90 39.11
C GLY A 46 -13.54 19.47 39.58
N ARG A 47 -14.51 19.31 38.66
CA ARG A 47 -15.88 18.91 38.98
C ARG A 47 -16.20 17.48 38.55
N TYR A 48 -17.00 16.81 39.36
CA TYR A 48 -17.56 15.50 39.06
C TYR A 48 -18.90 15.67 38.34
N ASN A 49 -18.85 15.81 37.02
CA ASN A 49 -20.06 15.90 36.21
C ASN A 49 -20.48 14.52 35.69
N ALA A 50 -21.74 14.44 35.27
CA ALA A 50 -22.22 13.36 34.42
C ALA A 50 -21.45 13.38 33.08
N TRP A 51 -21.27 12.23 32.47
CA TRP A 51 -20.50 12.11 31.23
C TRP A 51 -21.03 11.00 30.33
N VAL A 52 -20.74 11.15 29.03
CA VAL A 52 -20.96 10.13 28.01
C VAL A 52 -19.65 9.92 27.26
N GLU A 53 -19.26 8.65 27.13
CA GLU A 53 -18.11 8.23 26.37
C GLU A 53 -18.54 7.76 24.99
N LEU A 54 -17.84 8.24 23.97
CA LEU A 54 -17.97 7.78 22.61
C LEU A 54 -16.74 6.96 22.21
N PHE A 55 -16.94 5.96 21.37
CA PHE A 55 -15.91 5.07 20.87
C PHE A 55 -15.88 5.05 19.35
N ASN A 56 -14.67 5.13 18.78
CA ASN A 56 -14.45 4.90 17.35
C ASN A 56 -14.28 3.40 17.08
N SER A 57 -15.33 2.74 16.60
CA SER A 57 -15.30 1.31 16.25
C SER A 57 -14.56 1.00 14.95
N THR A 58 -14.07 2.01 14.22
CA THR A 58 -13.37 1.82 12.95
C THR A 58 -11.88 1.55 13.16
N PHE A 59 -11.22 1.11 12.09
CA PHE A 59 -9.76 0.90 12.06
C PHE A 59 -8.98 2.11 11.51
N GLY A 60 -9.68 3.22 11.22
CA GLY A 60 -9.10 4.49 10.81
C GLY A 60 -9.40 5.59 11.84
N PRO A 61 -8.73 6.75 11.77
CA PRO A 61 -9.13 7.93 12.53
C PRO A 61 -10.54 8.37 12.11
N LEU A 62 -11.32 8.87 13.06
CA LEU A 62 -12.70 9.28 12.85
C LEU A 62 -12.92 10.71 13.31
N GLU A 63 -13.26 11.58 12.36
CA GLU A 63 -13.60 12.98 12.62
C GLU A 63 -15.07 13.12 13.02
N ILE A 64 -15.29 13.62 14.24
CA ILE A 64 -16.62 13.78 14.84
C ILE A 64 -17.11 15.24 14.86
N SER A 65 -16.34 16.21 14.35
CA SER A 65 -16.83 17.57 14.09
C SER A 65 -18.17 17.53 13.38
N SER A 66 -19.06 18.50 13.66
CA SER A 66 -20.41 18.63 13.09
C SER A 66 -21.41 17.51 13.40
N VAL A 67 -21.03 16.46 14.13
CA VAL A 67 -22.00 15.51 14.69
C VAL A 67 -22.85 16.20 15.76
N PHE A 68 -24.06 15.72 15.97
CA PHE A 68 -24.94 16.21 17.03
C PHE A 68 -25.13 15.17 18.12
N LEU A 69 -24.99 15.58 19.38
CA LEU A 69 -25.42 14.81 20.55
C LEU A 69 -26.74 15.38 21.06
N THR A 70 -27.63 14.50 21.50
CA THR A 70 -28.90 14.94 22.11
C THR A 70 -29.37 13.98 23.19
N ASN A 71 -29.97 14.52 24.24
CA ASN A 71 -30.72 13.75 25.24
C ASN A 71 -32.24 13.92 25.10
N ASP A 72 -32.71 14.55 24.01
CA ASP A 72 -34.11 14.80 23.71
C ASP A 72 -34.42 14.33 22.28
N PRO A 73 -35.21 13.25 22.10
CA PRO A 73 -35.51 12.71 20.77
C PRO A 73 -36.30 13.69 19.89
N SER A 74 -36.93 14.72 20.48
CA SER A 74 -37.61 15.78 19.73
C SER A 74 -36.66 16.85 19.19
N LYS A 75 -35.38 16.84 19.61
CA LYS A 75 -34.34 17.81 19.21
C LYS A 75 -33.06 17.08 18.78
N PRO A 76 -33.01 16.52 17.55
CA PRO A 76 -31.83 15.80 17.05
C PRO A 76 -30.54 16.63 17.01
N THR A 77 -30.65 17.95 16.89
CA THR A 77 -29.52 18.88 16.73
C THR A 77 -29.20 19.66 18.02
N LEU A 78 -29.40 19.05 19.19
CA LEU A 78 -29.32 19.76 20.47
C LEU A 78 -27.92 20.30 20.75
N TYR A 79 -26.89 19.44 20.75
CA TYR A 79 -25.50 19.82 20.94
C TYR A 79 -24.67 19.55 19.66
N PRO A 80 -24.28 20.59 18.90
CA PRO A 80 -23.34 20.43 17.79
C PRO A 80 -21.91 20.31 18.31
N VAL A 81 -21.17 19.28 17.88
CA VAL A 81 -19.72 19.24 18.09
C VAL A 81 -19.05 20.30 17.21
N PRO A 82 -18.28 21.25 17.80
CA PRO A 82 -17.61 22.32 17.07
C PRO A 82 -16.79 21.84 15.87
N LEU A 83 -16.74 22.65 14.82
CA LEU A 83 -15.94 22.40 13.63
C LEU A 83 -14.50 22.88 13.83
N GLY A 84 -13.53 22.07 13.43
CA GLY A 84 -12.13 22.49 13.31
C GLY A 84 -11.34 22.51 14.61
N ASP A 85 -11.86 21.86 15.66
CA ASP A 85 -11.04 21.50 16.82
C ASP A 85 -10.17 20.29 16.43
N VAL A 86 -8.91 20.26 16.85
CA VAL A 86 -8.02 19.12 16.60
C VAL A 86 -8.39 17.91 17.45
N ASN A 87 -9.07 18.13 18.57
CA ASN A 87 -9.43 17.08 19.51
C ASN A 87 -10.68 16.29 19.06
N THR A 88 -11.37 16.72 18.00
CA THR A 88 -12.55 16.01 17.44
C THR A 88 -12.17 14.90 16.47
N GLU A 89 -10.89 14.64 16.25
CA GLU A 89 -10.42 13.42 15.58
C GLU A 89 -10.16 12.33 16.63
N ILE A 90 -11.00 11.29 16.64
CA ILE A 90 -10.81 10.13 17.51
C ILE A 90 -9.90 9.12 16.80
N PRO A 91 -8.75 8.73 17.35
CA PRO A 91 -7.90 7.72 16.73
C PRO A 91 -8.60 6.36 16.58
N PRO A 92 -8.05 5.43 15.78
CA PRO A 92 -8.62 4.10 15.59
C PRO A 92 -8.80 3.37 16.92
N ARG A 93 -10.02 2.85 17.17
CA ARG A 93 -10.34 2.09 18.40
C ARG A 93 -9.99 2.83 19.69
N GLN A 94 -10.22 4.15 19.70
CA GLN A 94 -10.07 4.99 20.87
C GLN A 94 -11.40 5.63 21.28
N HIS A 95 -11.37 6.23 22.46
CA HIS A 95 -12.52 6.75 23.19
C HIS A 95 -12.38 8.25 23.36
N ILE A 96 -13.50 8.94 23.54
CA ILE A 96 -13.53 10.35 23.88
C ILE A 96 -14.70 10.62 24.81
N LEU A 97 -14.48 11.52 25.77
CA LEU A 97 -15.44 11.82 26.82
C LEU A 97 -16.15 13.15 26.55
N PHE A 98 -17.45 13.19 26.76
CA PHE A 98 -18.26 14.40 26.75
C PHE A 98 -18.93 14.59 28.12
N TRP A 99 -18.76 15.78 28.70
CA TRP A 99 -19.38 16.18 29.96
C TRP A 99 -20.82 16.66 29.71
N ALA A 100 -21.77 16.01 30.38
CA ALA A 100 -23.19 16.38 30.37
C ALA A 100 -23.50 17.38 31.49
N ASP A 101 -22.85 18.55 31.45
CA ASP A 101 -22.87 19.56 32.52
C ASP A 101 -23.63 20.86 32.16
N GLY A 102 -24.22 20.93 30.97
CA GLY A 102 -24.97 22.08 30.49
C GLY A 102 -24.14 23.36 30.27
N GLN A 103 -22.81 23.27 30.23
CA GLN A 103 -21.90 24.43 30.15
C GLN A 103 -21.02 24.38 28.89
N PRO A 104 -21.60 24.56 27.69
CA PRO A 104 -20.87 24.41 26.43
C PRO A 104 -19.77 25.46 26.20
N ASN A 105 -19.77 26.53 27.00
CA ASN A 105 -18.74 27.55 27.02
C ASN A 105 -17.43 27.13 27.70
N LYS A 106 -17.37 25.94 28.31
CA LYS A 106 -16.16 25.39 28.92
C LYS A 106 -15.24 24.66 27.94
N GLY A 107 -15.72 24.33 26.75
CA GLY A 107 -14.92 23.68 25.71
C GLY A 107 -15.74 22.71 24.86
N THR A 108 -15.07 22.16 23.84
CA THR A 108 -15.62 21.27 22.81
C THR A 108 -16.26 19.98 23.35
N PHE A 109 -15.88 19.55 24.55
CA PHE A 109 -16.40 18.34 25.17
C PHE A 109 -17.39 18.61 26.30
N HIS A 110 -17.81 19.87 26.50
CA HIS A 110 -18.89 20.20 27.42
C HIS A 110 -20.18 20.40 26.63
N THR A 111 -21.19 19.60 26.93
CA THR A 111 -22.48 19.66 26.23
C THR A 111 -23.40 20.73 26.79
N ASN A 112 -24.46 21.06 26.07
CA ASN A 112 -25.47 22.04 26.49
C ASN A 112 -26.69 21.42 27.19
N PHE A 113 -26.60 20.15 27.58
CA PHE A 113 -27.64 19.44 28.29
C PHE A 113 -27.10 18.74 29.53
N VAL A 114 -28.01 18.28 30.39
CA VAL A 114 -27.70 17.53 31.60
C VAL A 114 -28.57 16.28 31.68
N PHE A 115 -28.05 15.23 32.31
CA PHE A 115 -28.85 14.07 32.66
C PHE A 115 -29.58 14.27 33.99
N VAL A 116 -30.68 13.54 34.18
CA VAL A 116 -31.54 13.63 35.38
C VAL A 116 -31.48 12.31 36.14
N PRO A 117 -30.82 12.26 37.32
CA PRO A 117 -30.80 11.06 38.15
C PRO A 117 -32.21 10.61 38.57
N GLY A 118 -32.43 9.29 38.67
CA GLY A 118 -33.72 8.72 39.06
C GLY A 118 -34.78 8.66 37.96
N LYS A 119 -34.41 8.95 36.70
CA LYS A 119 -35.28 8.83 35.52
C LYS A 119 -34.51 8.20 34.36
N ASP A 120 -35.23 7.59 33.43
CA ASP A 120 -34.62 7.10 32.20
C ASP A 120 -34.06 8.28 31.41
N ASN A 121 -32.82 8.16 30.94
CA ASN A 121 -32.12 9.20 30.20
C ASN A 121 -31.83 8.71 28.78
N TYR A 122 -32.43 9.35 27.78
CA TYR A 122 -32.12 9.10 26.38
C TYR A 122 -30.81 9.80 26.01
N ILE A 123 -30.01 9.18 25.14
CA ILE A 123 -28.85 9.79 24.50
C ILE A 123 -28.70 9.24 23.08
N ALA A 124 -28.46 10.13 22.13
CA ALA A 124 -28.28 9.78 20.73
C ALA A 124 -27.26 10.65 20.02
N ILE A 125 -26.75 10.09 18.93
CA ILE A 125 -25.79 10.71 18.02
C ILE A 125 -26.41 10.79 16.63
N TYR A 126 -26.49 11.99 16.07
CA TYR A 126 -26.91 12.22 14.68
C TYR A 126 -25.75 12.74 13.84
N ASP A 127 -25.65 12.29 12.59
CA ASP A 127 -24.64 12.78 11.64
C ASP A 127 -24.86 14.27 11.33
N ALA A 128 -23.93 14.87 10.58
CA ALA A 128 -23.91 16.30 10.27
C ALA A 128 -25.12 16.83 9.48
N ASP A 129 -25.96 15.94 8.93
CA ASP A 129 -27.23 16.31 8.32
C ASP A 129 -28.34 16.60 9.37
N GLY A 130 -28.08 16.31 10.64
CA GLY A 130 -29.01 16.46 11.76
C GLY A 130 -30.21 15.52 11.70
N LYS A 131 -30.15 14.46 10.87
CA LYS A 131 -31.27 13.54 10.62
C LYS A 131 -30.85 12.07 10.65
N SER A 132 -29.67 11.76 10.15
CA SER A 132 -29.16 10.40 10.08
C SER A 132 -28.71 9.95 11.46
N LEU A 133 -29.47 9.05 12.08
CA LEU A 133 -29.09 8.45 13.36
C LEU A 133 -27.85 7.56 13.19
N ILE A 134 -26.85 7.76 14.05
CA ILE A 134 -25.63 6.96 14.11
C ILE A 134 -25.75 5.89 15.20
N ASP A 135 -26.09 6.32 16.42
CA ASP A 135 -26.26 5.45 17.59
C ASP A 135 -27.19 6.10 18.61
N GLU A 136 -27.91 5.29 19.39
CA GLU A 136 -28.74 5.74 20.50
C GLU A 136 -28.86 4.66 21.57
N ILE A 137 -29.10 5.10 22.80
CA ILE A 137 -29.45 4.23 23.93
C ILE A 137 -30.30 5.01 24.94
N THR A 138 -31.17 4.29 25.64
CA THR A 138 -31.85 4.80 26.84
C THR A 138 -31.18 4.20 28.07
N VAL A 139 -30.56 5.05 28.88
CA VAL A 139 -29.95 4.67 30.15
C VAL A 139 -31.05 4.53 31.22
N PRO A 140 -31.14 3.38 31.91
CA PRO A 140 -32.13 3.15 32.96
C PRO A 140 -32.05 4.19 34.10
N GLY A 141 -33.21 4.60 34.63
CA GLY A 141 -33.27 5.57 35.73
C GLY A 141 -32.91 5.03 37.11
N ASP A 142 -32.74 3.72 37.25
CA ASP A 142 -32.40 3.04 38.50
C ASP A 142 -30.88 2.98 38.79
N LEU A 143 -30.06 3.56 37.90
CA LEU A 143 -28.63 3.76 38.13
C LEU A 143 -28.38 4.57 39.41
N LYS A 144 -27.59 4.00 40.33
CA LYS A 144 -27.14 4.71 41.53
C LYS A 144 -26.00 5.67 41.19
N PRO A 145 -25.77 6.71 42.01
CA PRO A 145 -24.57 7.54 41.90
C PRO A 145 -23.30 6.67 41.91
N GLY A 146 -22.34 7.02 41.06
CA GLY A 146 -21.11 6.25 40.87
C GLY A 146 -21.23 5.05 39.93
N GLN A 147 -22.44 4.70 39.46
CA GLN A 147 -22.64 3.63 38.49
C GLN A 147 -22.66 4.16 37.06
N THR A 148 -22.28 3.31 36.12
CA THR A 148 -22.37 3.58 34.68
C THR A 148 -23.22 2.53 33.99
N TYR A 149 -23.73 2.90 32.82
CA TYR A 149 -24.30 1.97 31.86
C TYR A 149 -23.35 1.89 30.67
N ALA A 150 -22.81 0.71 30.38
CA ALA A 150 -21.74 0.54 29.41
C ALA A 150 -22.02 -0.64 28.48
N ARG A 151 -21.44 -0.59 27.27
CA ARG A 151 -21.37 -1.76 26.39
C ARG A 151 -20.48 -2.83 27.02
N LYS A 152 -20.88 -4.09 26.94
CA LYS A 152 -20.06 -5.23 27.44
C LYS A 152 -18.71 -5.32 26.72
N VAL A 153 -18.69 -5.01 25.43
CA VAL A 153 -17.49 -4.97 24.57
C VAL A 153 -17.50 -3.65 23.78
N ASP A 154 -16.35 -2.99 23.69
CA ASP A 154 -16.25 -1.65 23.09
C ASP A 154 -16.76 -1.62 21.65
N GLY A 155 -17.78 -0.78 21.41
CA GLY A 155 -18.38 -0.58 20.10
C GLY A 155 -19.13 -1.78 19.50
N GLU A 156 -19.35 -2.86 20.25
CA GLU A 156 -20.18 -4.00 19.82
C GLU A 156 -21.66 -3.81 20.20
N GLY A 157 -22.53 -4.47 19.45
CA GLY A 157 -23.99 -4.34 19.57
C GLY A 157 -24.60 -3.39 18.55
N GLY A 158 -25.89 -3.58 18.29
CA GLY A 158 -26.67 -2.72 17.42
C GLY A 158 -26.96 -1.34 18.02
N VAL A 159 -27.68 -0.53 17.23
CA VAL A 159 -28.31 0.70 17.71
C VAL A 159 -29.45 0.31 18.66
N ASN A 160 -29.48 0.90 19.85
CA ASN A 160 -30.46 0.58 20.90
C ASN A 160 -30.53 -0.92 21.30
N ASP A 161 -29.41 -1.63 21.21
CA ASP A 161 -29.30 -3.05 21.52
C ASP A 161 -29.01 -3.28 23.01
N VAL A 162 -30.06 -3.32 23.83
CA VAL A 162 -29.97 -3.44 25.30
C VAL A 162 -29.19 -4.67 25.78
N ASP A 163 -29.19 -5.77 25.01
CA ASP A 163 -28.48 -7.00 25.38
C ASP A 163 -26.96 -6.84 25.33
N ALA A 164 -26.47 -5.89 24.53
CA ALA A 164 -25.05 -5.54 24.45
C ALA A 164 -24.58 -4.64 25.61
N TRP A 165 -25.48 -4.19 26.48
CA TRP A 165 -25.17 -3.26 27.58
C TRP A 165 -25.30 -3.93 28.96
N GLU A 166 -24.63 -3.35 29.93
CA GLU A 166 -24.69 -3.74 31.33
C GLU A 166 -24.50 -2.53 32.26
N VAL A 167 -25.08 -2.64 33.46
CA VAL A 167 -24.80 -1.69 34.54
C VAL A 167 -23.50 -2.09 35.21
N ARG A 168 -22.58 -1.14 35.35
CA ARG A 168 -21.29 -1.29 36.03
C ARG A 168 -21.26 -0.47 37.30
N ASP A 169 -20.74 -1.07 38.36
CA ASP A 169 -20.78 -0.53 39.72
C ASP A 169 -19.40 -0.20 40.28
N GLY A 170 -18.34 -0.38 39.48
CA GLY A 170 -16.97 -0.15 39.91
C GLY A 170 -16.36 -1.30 40.70
N SER A 171 -17.05 -2.44 40.80
CA SER A 171 -16.48 -3.67 41.37
C SER A 171 -15.40 -4.28 40.47
N GLU A 172 -14.62 -5.24 40.99
CA GLU A 172 -13.60 -5.94 40.19
C GLU A 172 -14.17 -6.70 38.99
N GLU A 173 -15.41 -7.20 39.08
CA GLU A 173 -16.09 -7.89 37.98
C GLU A 173 -16.69 -6.90 36.97
N LYS A 174 -17.19 -5.76 37.45
CA LYS A 174 -17.87 -4.73 36.64
C LYS A 174 -17.26 -3.35 36.87
N TYR A 175 -15.99 -3.25 36.51
CA TYR A 175 -15.19 -2.06 36.66
C TYR A 175 -15.61 -0.97 35.65
N ILE A 176 -15.53 0.29 36.07
CA ILE A 176 -15.85 1.47 35.24
C ILE A 176 -14.59 1.87 34.47
N THR A 177 -14.71 2.18 33.18
CA THR A 177 -13.56 2.35 32.28
C THR A 177 -13.59 3.65 31.50
N PRO A 178 -13.53 4.79 32.18
CA PRO A 178 -13.49 6.05 31.47
C PRO A 178 -12.17 6.15 30.70
N SER A 179 -12.26 6.44 29.41
CA SER A 179 -11.13 6.53 28.48
C SER A 179 -10.31 5.24 28.36
N SER A 180 -10.92 4.07 28.58
CA SER A 180 -10.26 2.76 28.50
C SER A 180 -11.17 1.69 27.90
N ASN A 181 -10.61 0.53 27.55
CA ASN A 181 -11.38 -0.56 26.98
C ASN A 181 -12.24 -1.26 28.04
N ASN A 182 -13.51 -1.48 27.70
CA ASN A 182 -14.49 -2.19 28.50
C ASN A 182 -14.08 -3.63 28.83
N VAL A 183 -13.27 -4.27 27.98
CA VAL A 183 -12.69 -5.60 28.23
C VAL A 183 -11.17 -5.51 28.22
N ILE A 184 -10.55 -5.68 29.39
CA ILE A 184 -9.09 -5.73 29.52
C ILE A 184 -8.62 -7.10 29.03
N LYS A 185 -8.02 -7.12 27.83
CA LYS A 185 -7.35 -8.31 27.29
C LYS A 185 -5.95 -8.41 27.90
N SER A 186 -5.82 -9.13 28.99
CA SER A 186 -4.53 -9.31 29.70
C SER A 186 -3.56 -10.22 28.97
N THR A 187 -4.05 -11.11 28.10
CA THR A 187 -3.21 -11.98 27.27
C THR A 187 -3.51 -11.82 25.79
N ASN A 188 -2.48 -12.01 24.96
CA ASN A 188 -2.65 -12.01 23.52
C ASN A 188 -2.95 -13.44 23.08
N LEU A 189 -4.23 -13.74 22.85
CA LEU A 189 -4.70 -15.08 22.44
C LEU A 189 -3.88 -15.68 21.29
N LYS A 190 -3.35 -14.85 20.37
CA LYS A 190 -2.48 -15.35 19.30
C LYS A 190 -1.14 -15.85 19.84
N VAL A 191 -0.53 -15.11 20.76
CA VAL A 191 0.74 -15.50 21.41
C VAL A 191 0.54 -16.73 22.27
N ASP A 192 -0.55 -16.82 23.03
CA ASP A 192 -0.88 -18.00 23.81
C ASP A 192 -1.11 -19.22 22.91
N MET A 193 -1.86 -19.04 21.81
CA MET A 193 -2.07 -20.08 20.80
C MET A 193 -0.77 -20.49 20.09
N PHE A 194 0.17 -19.56 19.87
CA PHE A 194 1.50 -19.89 19.35
C PHE A 194 2.34 -20.66 20.36
N ALA A 195 2.30 -20.28 21.64
CA ALA A 195 2.98 -20.99 22.70
C ALA A 195 2.43 -22.42 22.86
N GLU A 196 1.12 -22.62 22.70
CA GLU A 196 0.48 -23.93 22.80
C GLU A 196 0.67 -24.80 21.55
N GLN A 197 0.63 -24.20 20.35
CA GLN A 197 0.61 -24.96 19.09
C GLN A 197 2.00 -25.12 18.44
N ASP A 198 2.95 -24.23 18.71
CA ASP A 198 4.29 -24.23 18.16
C ASP A 198 5.31 -23.72 19.19
N GLU A 199 5.40 -24.41 20.33
CA GLU A 199 6.30 -24.07 21.44
C GLU A 199 7.77 -23.84 20.97
N ASN A 200 8.22 -24.62 19.98
CA ASN A 200 9.56 -24.54 19.42
C ASN A 200 9.71 -23.55 18.25
N GLY A 201 8.64 -22.94 17.76
CA GLY A 201 8.64 -21.95 16.67
C GLY A 201 8.96 -22.48 15.27
N PHE A 202 8.89 -23.81 15.06
CA PHE A 202 9.26 -24.44 13.80
C PHE A 202 8.19 -24.25 12.72
N GLY A 203 6.92 -24.30 13.10
CA GLY A 203 5.79 -24.03 12.21
C GLY A 203 5.82 -22.60 11.66
N MET A 204 6.18 -21.62 12.51
CA MET A 204 6.34 -20.23 12.09
C MET A 204 7.46 -20.08 11.03
N ALA A 205 8.60 -20.72 11.24
CA ALA A 205 9.72 -20.66 10.30
C ALA A 205 9.39 -21.26 8.93
N ILE A 206 8.70 -22.41 8.90
CA ILE A 206 8.26 -23.04 7.65
C ILE A 206 7.27 -22.13 6.92
N MET A 207 6.28 -21.59 7.62
CA MET A 207 5.27 -20.71 7.01
C MET A 207 5.91 -19.46 6.40
N ALA A 208 6.84 -18.82 7.12
CA ALA A 208 7.58 -17.67 6.60
C ALA A 208 8.38 -18.04 5.35
N MET A 209 9.08 -19.18 5.37
CA MET A 209 9.86 -19.67 4.24
C MET A 209 8.97 -19.95 3.02
N CYS A 210 7.81 -20.57 3.21
CA CYS A 210 6.84 -20.82 2.14
C CYS A 210 6.29 -19.52 1.54
N ILE A 211 5.99 -18.50 2.35
CA ILE A 211 5.53 -17.18 1.87
C ILE A 211 6.62 -16.51 1.03
N VAL A 212 7.88 -16.55 1.48
CA VAL A 212 9.00 -15.97 0.73
C VAL A 212 9.20 -16.69 -0.61
N PHE A 213 9.23 -18.02 -0.63
CA PHE A 213 9.38 -18.78 -1.88
C PHE A 213 8.21 -18.58 -2.84
N THR A 214 6.98 -18.52 -2.33
CA THR A 214 5.79 -18.27 -3.16
C THR A 214 5.81 -16.85 -3.74
N ALA A 215 6.20 -15.83 -2.97
CA ALA A 215 6.35 -14.47 -3.47
C ALA A 215 7.44 -14.38 -4.56
N LEU A 216 8.59 -15.01 -4.34
CA LEU A 216 9.67 -15.07 -5.34
C LEU A 216 9.26 -15.83 -6.61
N LEU A 217 8.53 -16.95 -6.47
CA LEU A 217 8.00 -17.71 -7.60
C LEU A 217 7.04 -16.86 -8.44
N VAL A 218 6.11 -16.15 -7.78
CA VAL A 218 5.17 -15.25 -8.47
C VAL A 218 5.93 -14.15 -9.21
N LEU A 219 6.93 -13.54 -8.58
CA LEU A 219 7.76 -12.51 -9.21
C LEU A 219 8.52 -13.05 -10.43
N ALA A 220 9.11 -14.25 -10.32
CA ALA A 220 9.81 -14.90 -11.42
C ALA A 220 8.87 -15.23 -12.60
N LEU A 221 7.65 -15.70 -12.32
CA LEU A 221 6.63 -15.94 -13.33
C LEU A 221 6.22 -14.63 -14.03
N CYS A 222 6.03 -13.55 -13.27
CA CYS A 222 5.73 -12.23 -13.83
C CYS A 222 6.81 -11.77 -14.81
N PHE A 223 8.10 -11.85 -14.44
CA PHE A 223 9.19 -11.49 -15.34
C PHE A 223 9.25 -12.37 -16.60
N ASN A 224 9.04 -13.68 -16.46
CA ASN A 224 9.00 -14.60 -17.60
C ASN A 224 7.86 -14.28 -18.58
N ILE A 225 6.68 -13.94 -18.05
CA ILE A 225 5.52 -13.54 -18.86
C ILE A 225 5.82 -12.23 -19.59
N ILE A 226 6.37 -11.23 -18.90
CA ILE A 226 6.75 -9.93 -19.49
C ILE A 226 7.78 -10.13 -20.61
N ASN A 227 8.84 -10.91 -20.38
CA ASN A 227 9.85 -11.21 -21.39
C ASN A 227 9.25 -11.90 -22.63
N LYS A 228 8.38 -12.90 -22.43
CA LYS A 228 7.74 -13.64 -23.53
C LYS A 228 6.79 -12.76 -24.35
N ILE A 229 6.08 -11.83 -23.70
CA ILE A 229 5.22 -10.86 -24.37
C ILE A 229 6.06 -9.82 -25.12
N GLY A 230 7.13 -9.31 -24.51
CA GLY A 230 8.07 -8.37 -25.12
C GLY A 230 8.72 -8.94 -26.39
N ALA A 231 9.20 -10.18 -26.33
CA ALA A 231 9.76 -10.89 -27.48
C ALA A 231 8.73 -11.00 -28.63
N ARG A 232 7.50 -11.43 -28.34
CA ARG A 232 6.41 -11.54 -29.33
C ARG A 232 5.98 -10.21 -29.95
N ILE A 233 6.09 -9.11 -29.21
CA ILE A 233 5.79 -7.77 -29.72
C ILE A 233 6.93 -7.28 -30.61
N SER A 234 8.18 -7.57 -30.24
CA SER A 234 9.36 -7.23 -31.04
C SER A 234 9.35 -7.94 -32.39
N THR A 235 9.09 -9.24 -32.44
CA THR A 235 9.01 -10.00 -33.71
C THR A 235 7.91 -9.44 -34.62
N LYS A 236 6.71 -9.18 -34.09
CA LYS A 236 5.61 -8.59 -34.87
C LYS A 236 5.90 -7.17 -35.37
N ARG A 237 6.68 -6.37 -34.63
CA ARG A 237 7.11 -5.04 -35.08
C ARG A 237 8.14 -5.15 -36.20
N LYS A 238 9.07 -6.11 -36.11
CA LYS A 238 10.04 -6.42 -37.17
C LYS A 238 9.33 -6.90 -38.45
N GLU A 239 8.38 -7.83 -38.32
CA GLU A 239 7.55 -8.32 -39.44
C GLU A 239 6.80 -7.17 -40.12
N LYS A 240 6.21 -6.25 -39.35
CA LYS A 240 5.47 -5.11 -39.90
C LYS A 240 6.37 -4.07 -40.57
N ALA A 241 7.54 -3.76 -40.00
CA ALA A 241 8.52 -2.85 -40.59
C ALA A 241 9.13 -3.42 -41.88
N LEU A 242 9.28 -4.74 -41.96
CA LEU A 242 9.75 -5.45 -43.16
C LEU A 242 8.66 -5.48 -44.25
N ALA A 243 7.40 -5.68 -43.87
CA ALA A 243 6.27 -5.64 -44.80
C ALA A 243 6.06 -4.25 -45.44
N ASP A 244 6.34 -3.17 -44.71
CA ASP A 244 6.26 -1.79 -45.23
C ASP A 244 7.43 -1.42 -46.16
N THR A 245 8.56 -2.15 -46.13
CA THR A 245 9.76 -1.84 -46.93
C THR A 245 9.94 -2.69 -48.19
N LEU A 246 9.40 -3.93 -48.24
CA LEU A 246 9.52 -4.84 -49.40
C LEU A 246 8.24 -5.69 -49.61
N PRO A 247 7.25 -5.19 -50.36
CA PRO A 247 5.97 -5.91 -50.56
C PRO A 247 6.06 -7.15 -51.46
N GLU A 248 7.15 -7.33 -52.23
CA GLU A 248 7.26 -8.38 -53.26
C GLU A 248 7.83 -9.73 -52.74
N VAL A 249 8.38 -9.77 -51.52
CA VAL A 249 9.06 -10.97 -50.96
C VAL A 249 8.10 -11.89 -50.19
N VAL A 250 6.82 -11.53 -50.06
CA VAL A 250 5.83 -12.26 -49.25
C VAL A 250 5.26 -13.50 -49.96
N SER A 251 5.45 -13.63 -51.28
CA SER A 251 4.91 -14.75 -52.09
C SER A 251 5.66 -16.07 -51.92
N GLU A 252 6.92 -16.06 -51.50
CA GLU A 252 7.68 -17.28 -51.27
C GLU A 252 8.28 -17.21 -49.87
N GLY A 253 7.80 -18.08 -48.98
CA GLY A 253 8.25 -18.16 -47.60
C GLY A 253 9.78 -18.23 -47.53
N ARG A 254 10.40 -17.14 -47.06
CA ARG A 254 11.82 -17.15 -46.72
C ARG A 254 12.03 -17.75 -45.34
N PRO A 255 13.03 -18.63 -45.18
CA PRO A 255 13.37 -19.23 -43.90
C PRO A 255 14.07 -18.20 -42.99
N ASP A 256 13.97 -18.42 -41.69
CA ASP A 256 14.51 -17.60 -40.60
C ASP A 256 15.92 -17.05 -40.90
N ASN A 257 16.03 -15.74 -41.13
CA ASN A 257 17.29 -15.03 -41.42
C ASN A 257 18.22 -14.88 -40.18
N ASP A 258 18.06 -15.73 -39.17
CA ASP A 258 18.91 -15.78 -37.98
C ASP A 258 19.62 -17.14 -37.85
N THR A 259 19.74 -17.94 -38.92
CA THR A 259 20.58 -19.14 -38.88
C THR A 259 22.06 -18.73 -38.84
N GLY A 260 22.82 -19.32 -37.92
CA GLY A 260 24.25 -18.99 -37.72
C GLY A 260 25.11 -19.15 -38.99
N GLU A 261 24.63 -19.91 -39.97
CA GLU A 261 25.23 -20.10 -41.28
C GLU A 261 25.21 -18.81 -42.12
N VAL A 262 24.10 -18.07 -42.10
CA VAL A 262 23.97 -16.79 -42.83
C VAL A 262 24.88 -15.74 -42.19
N ILE A 263 24.94 -15.70 -40.86
CA ILE A 263 25.84 -14.82 -40.12
C ILE A 263 27.30 -15.19 -40.42
N ALA A 264 27.64 -16.47 -40.43
CA ALA A 264 28.98 -16.95 -40.77
C ALA A 264 29.36 -16.58 -42.22
N ALA A 265 28.44 -16.73 -43.18
CA ALA A 265 28.67 -16.34 -44.58
C ALA A 265 28.89 -14.82 -44.73
N ILE A 266 28.09 -14.00 -44.03
CA ILE A 266 28.25 -12.53 -44.02
C ILE A 266 29.58 -12.14 -43.37
N SER A 267 29.93 -12.75 -42.23
CA SER A 267 31.20 -12.50 -41.55
C SER A 267 32.40 -12.93 -42.40
N MET A 268 32.30 -14.05 -43.12
CA MET A 268 33.36 -14.52 -44.01
C MET A 268 33.51 -13.60 -45.23
N ALA A 269 32.41 -13.14 -45.83
CA ALA A 269 32.44 -12.18 -46.93
C ALA A 269 33.02 -10.81 -46.51
N LEU A 270 32.69 -10.34 -45.31
CA LEU A 270 33.28 -9.12 -44.74
C LEU A 270 34.77 -9.28 -44.43
N HIS A 271 35.17 -10.44 -43.89
CA HIS A 271 36.57 -10.74 -43.63
C HIS A 271 37.38 -10.74 -44.92
N ASP A 272 36.91 -11.42 -45.97
CA ASP A 272 37.57 -11.47 -47.27
C ASP A 272 37.66 -10.08 -47.92
N HIS A 273 36.64 -9.24 -47.76
CA HIS A 273 36.64 -7.87 -48.28
C HIS A 273 37.58 -6.93 -47.51
N LEU A 274 37.68 -7.08 -46.18
CA LEU A 274 38.49 -6.20 -45.33
C LEU A 274 39.96 -6.63 -45.25
N ASP A 275 40.25 -7.92 -45.35
CA ASP A 275 41.62 -8.47 -45.40
C ASP A 275 42.15 -8.60 -46.84
N ALA A 276 41.43 -8.05 -47.84
CA ALA A 276 41.85 -7.96 -49.26
C ALA A 276 43.05 -7.02 -49.51
N HIS A 277 43.62 -6.44 -48.46
CA HIS A 277 44.87 -5.68 -48.56
C HIS A 277 46.06 -6.65 -48.56
N ASP A 278 46.88 -6.60 -49.62
CA ASP A 278 48.11 -7.37 -49.74
C ASP A 278 48.95 -7.23 -48.46
N ARG A 279 49.14 -8.33 -47.72
CA ARG A 279 50.10 -8.37 -46.62
C ARG A 279 51.50 -8.44 -47.22
N GLU A 280 52.02 -7.27 -47.58
CA GLU A 280 53.39 -7.10 -48.04
C GLU A 280 54.36 -7.54 -46.94
N SER A 281 55.28 -8.44 -47.28
CA SER A 281 56.39 -8.81 -46.38
C SER A 281 57.29 -7.59 -46.23
N THR A 282 57.45 -7.08 -45.00
CA THR A 282 58.35 -5.96 -44.67
C THR A 282 59.85 -6.30 -44.80
N VAL A 283 60.19 -7.48 -45.33
CA VAL A 283 61.57 -7.90 -45.57
C VAL A 283 61.98 -7.56 -47.00
N LEU A 284 62.64 -6.41 -47.17
CA LEU A 284 63.34 -6.04 -48.41
C LEU A 284 64.63 -6.87 -48.56
N THR A 285 64.57 -8.04 -49.20
CA THR A 285 65.78 -8.76 -49.65
C THR A 285 66.37 -8.08 -50.89
N ILE A 286 67.21 -7.07 -50.67
CA ILE A 286 68.02 -6.46 -51.75
C ILE A 286 69.21 -7.39 -52.03
N ASN A 287 69.11 -8.21 -53.08
CA ASN A 287 70.25 -8.94 -53.61
C ASN A 287 71.25 -7.94 -54.23
N LYS A 288 72.31 -7.59 -53.50
CA LYS A 288 73.33 -6.65 -53.97
C LYS A 288 74.21 -7.33 -55.04
N VAL A 289 73.77 -7.28 -56.29
CA VAL A 289 74.57 -7.74 -57.44
C VAL A 289 75.74 -6.78 -57.63
N ARG A 290 76.88 -7.04 -57.00
CA ARG A 290 78.13 -6.33 -57.30
C ARG A 290 78.61 -6.82 -58.67
N ARG A 291 78.39 -6.03 -59.73
CA ARG A 291 79.11 -6.24 -61.00
C ARG A 291 80.57 -5.86 -60.77
N ALA A 292 81.42 -6.85 -60.50
CA ALA A 292 82.87 -6.64 -60.51
C ALA A 292 83.30 -6.20 -61.91
N TYR A 293 84.11 -5.14 -62.01
CA TYR A 293 84.61 -4.63 -63.28
C TYR A 293 85.37 -5.75 -64.01
N SER A 294 84.89 -6.13 -65.20
CA SER A 294 85.53 -7.11 -66.08
C SER A 294 86.28 -6.37 -67.19
N PRO A 295 87.59 -6.60 -67.37
CA PRO A 295 88.37 -5.96 -68.44
C PRO A 295 87.89 -6.33 -69.85
N TRP A 296 87.10 -7.41 -69.99
CA TRP A 296 86.69 -7.99 -71.27
C TRP A 296 85.77 -7.10 -72.10
N SER A 297 85.00 -6.19 -71.48
CA SER A 297 84.14 -5.23 -72.20
C SER A 297 84.65 -3.79 -72.18
N SER A 298 85.92 -3.58 -71.80
CA SER A 298 86.45 -2.23 -71.66
C SER A 298 86.79 -1.62 -73.04
N LYS A 299 86.07 -0.55 -73.39
CA LYS A 299 86.20 0.17 -74.68
C LYS A 299 87.60 0.75 -74.93
N ILE A 300 88.43 0.84 -73.91
CA ILE A 300 89.83 1.29 -74.01
C ILE A 300 90.67 0.41 -74.95
N TYR A 301 90.40 -0.89 -75.06
CA TYR A 301 91.12 -1.78 -75.99
C TYR A 301 90.65 -1.67 -77.44
N SER A 302 89.52 -0.99 -77.71
CA SER A 302 88.96 -0.83 -79.05
C SER A 302 89.38 0.47 -79.74
N LEU A 303 90.17 1.31 -79.07
CA LEU A 303 90.69 2.55 -79.62
C LEU A 303 92.01 2.27 -80.34
N ARG A 304 92.07 2.60 -81.64
CA ARG A 304 93.27 2.45 -82.46
C ARG A 304 94.32 3.48 -82.04
N GLU A 305 95.47 3.01 -81.56
CA GLU A 305 96.62 3.89 -81.30
C GLU A 305 97.19 4.41 -82.62
N LEU A 306 97.36 5.74 -82.72
CA LEU A 306 98.02 6.38 -83.86
C LEU A 306 99.55 6.27 -83.66
N PRO A 307 100.33 5.88 -84.68
CA PRO A 307 101.78 5.82 -84.55
C PRO A 307 102.35 7.22 -84.28
N ARG A 308 103.24 7.32 -83.30
CA ARG A 308 104.04 8.53 -83.06
C ARG A 308 104.99 8.74 -84.25
N ARG A 309 104.96 9.95 -84.81
CA ARG A 309 105.99 10.49 -85.70
C ARG A 309 107.08 11.16 -84.88
#